data_AF-H1PNS4-F1
#
_entry.id   AF-H1PNS4-F1
#
_cell.length_a   1.000
_cell.length_b   1.000
_cell.length_c   1.000
_cell.angle_alpha   90.00
_cell.angle_beta   90.00
_cell.angle_gamma   90.00
#
_symmetry.space_group_name_H-M   'P 1'
#
loop_
_entity.id
_entity.type
_entity.pdbx_description
1 polymer ?
#
loop_
_entity_poly.entity_id
_entity_poly.type
_entity_poly.pdbx_seq_one_letter_code
_entity_poly.pdbx_strand_id
1 'polypeptide(L)'
;MNRKFFINKVVFPATILFICFIIASFIKTGSFVKEIQPYVVIYFFILFVILTFWGLLELAQKAVGELMEGSWSKRIIFIIVAIVMIYLYKSTGRI
;
A
#
# COMPACT_ATOMS: atom_id res chain seq x y z
N MET A 1 -14.42 6.06 -8.07
CA MET A 1 -14.18 5.11 -6.96
C MET A 1 -15.46 4.96 -6.14
N ASN A 2 -15.90 3.74 -5.83
CA ASN A 2 -17.16 3.51 -5.10
C ASN A 2 -17.06 4.04 -3.66
N ARG A 3 -18.10 4.70 -3.13
CA ARG A 3 -18.14 5.25 -1.76
C ARG A 3 -17.78 4.20 -0.71
N LYS A 4 -18.31 2.97 -0.85
CA LYS A 4 -18.00 1.85 0.06
C LYS A 4 -16.51 1.47 0.03
N PHE A 5 -15.89 1.53 -1.14
CA PHE A 5 -14.46 1.24 -1.29
C PHE A 5 -13.63 2.33 -0.60
N PHE A 6 -13.89 3.61 -0.87
CA PHE A 6 -13.14 4.70 -0.25
C PHE A 6 -13.20 4.64 1.28
N ILE A 7 -14.38 4.42 1.85
CA ILE A 7 -14.53 4.36 3.31
C ILE A 7 -13.81 3.12 3.87
N ASN A 8 -14.06 1.93 3.33
CA ASN A 8 -13.58 0.69 3.94
C ASN A 8 -12.11 0.36 3.63
N LYS A 9 -11.59 0.81 2.48
CA LYS A 9 -10.25 0.47 2.00
C LYS A 9 -9.25 1.61 2.12
N VAL A 10 -9.71 2.86 2.23
CA VAL A 10 -8.84 4.04 2.35
C VAL A 10 -8.99 4.70 3.71
N VAL A 11 -10.19 5.19 4.04
CA VAL A 11 -10.41 5.97 5.26
C VAL A 11 -10.23 5.13 6.53
N PHE A 12 -10.86 3.96 6.60
CA PHE A 12 -10.80 3.11 7.79
C PHE A 12 -9.36 2.64 8.11
N PRO A 13 -8.58 2.11 7.15
CA PRO A 13 -7.18 1.76 7.39
C PRO A 13 -6.31 2.97 7.74
N ALA A 14 -6.52 4.12 7.08
CA ALA A 14 -5.78 5.34 7.39
C ALA A 14 -6.01 5.79 8.83
N THR A 15 -7.26 5.74 9.30
CA THR A 15 -7.61 6.08 10.67
C THR A 15 -6.99 5.11 11.68
N ILE A 16 -6.98 3.80 11.41
CA ILE A 16 -6.30 2.84 12.28
C ILE A 16 -4.79 3.13 12.35
N LEU A 17 -4.13 3.30 11.21
CA LEU A 17 -2.70 3.60 11.15
C LEU A 17 -2.36 4.90 11.87
N PHE A 18 -3.21 5.92 11.72
CA PHE A 18 -3.04 7.17 12.42
C PHE A 18 -3.18 7.02 13.93
N ILE A 19 -4.18 6.27 14.42
CA ILE A 19 -4.32 5.98 15.85
C ILE A 19 -3.08 5.25 16.39
N CYS A 20 -2.59 4.24 15.68
CA CYS A 20 -1.35 3.54 16.04
C CYS A 20 -0.15 4.49 16.09
N PHE A 21 -0.05 5.42 15.13
CA PHE A 21 1.00 6.44 15.09
C PHE A 21 0.92 7.37 16.31
N ILE A 22 -0.28 7.84 16.67
CA ILE A 22 -0.49 8.69 17.86
C ILE A 22 -0.04 7.94 19.13
N ILE A 23 -0.46 6.68 19.29
CA ILE A 23 -0.09 5.85 20.44
C ILE A 23 1.44 5.66 20.50
N ALA A 24 2.06 5.33 19.37
CA ALA A 24 3.51 5.14 19.28
C ALA A 24 4.27 6.43 19.58
N SER A 25 3.78 7.58 19.10
CA SER A 25 4.34 8.89 19.42
C SER A 25 4.22 9.18 20.92
N PHE A 26 3.07 8.90 21.53
CA PHE A 26 2.87 9.11 22.96
C PHE A 26 3.85 8.27 23.80
N ILE A 27 4.02 7.00 23.47
CA ILE A 27 4.95 6.10 24.17
C ILE A 27 6.40 6.62 24.10
N LYS A 28 6.80 7.21 22.97
CA LYS A 28 8.17 7.72 22.79
C LYS A 28 8.41 9.07 23.45
N THR A 29 7.46 9.99 23.36
CA THR A 29 7.67 11.39 23.77
C THR A 29 7.09 11.71 25.14
N GLY A 30 6.23 10.85 25.69
CA GLY A 30 5.57 11.04 27.00
C GLY A 30 4.52 12.15 27.04
N SER A 31 4.27 12.85 25.94
CA SER A 31 3.29 13.93 25.84
C SER A 31 2.30 13.67 24.71
N PHE A 32 1.01 13.86 24.98
CA PHE A 32 0.01 13.96 23.92
C PHE A 32 0.17 15.30 23.17
N VAL A 33 0.08 15.21 21.84
CA VAL A 33 -0.17 16.28 20.85
C VAL A 33 -0.07 17.70 21.43
N LYS A 34 1.09 18.36 21.25
CA LYS A 34 1.29 19.77 21.66
C LYS A 34 0.68 20.77 20.68
N GLU A 35 0.71 20.44 19.38
CA GLU A 35 0.19 21.26 18.29
C GLU A 35 -0.58 20.37 17.33
N ILE A 36 -1.78 20.78 16.90
CA ILE A 36 -2.65 19.94 16.08
C ILE A 36 -2.27 19.91 14.59
N GLN A 37 -1.70 21.01 14.08
CA GLN A 37 -1.32 21.18 12.67
C GLN A 37 -0.47 20.02 12.11
N PRO A 38 0.65 19.61 12.73
CA PRO A 38 1.47 18.52 12.19
C PRO A 38 0.71 17.18 12.10
N TYR A 39 -0.21 16.91 13.03
CA TYR A 39 -0.98 15.68 13.03
C TYR A 39 -2.06 15.65 11.95
N VAL A 40 -2.66 16.79 11.63
CA VAL A 40 -3.57 16.90 10.48
C VAL A 40 -2.81 16.63 9.18
N VAL A 41 -1.62 17.20 9.03
CA VAL A 41 -0.77 16.96 7.86
C VAL A 41 -0.38 15.49 7.75
N ILE A 42 0.02 14.86 8.85
CA ILE A 42 0.36 13.42 8.90
C ILE A 42 -0.85 12.56 8.51
N TYR A 43 -2.05 12.90 8.99
CA TYR A 43 -3.26 12.16 8.63
C TYR A 43 -3.54 12.23 7.11
N PHE A 44 -3.46 13.43 6.52
CA PHE A 44 -3.61 13.58 5.07
C PHE A 44 -2.50 12.86 4.28
N PHE A 45 -1.27 12.85 4.80
CA PHE A 45 -0.18 12.10 4.21
C PHE A 45 -0.45 10.59 4.22
N ILE A 46 -0.90 10.04 5.34
CA ILE A 46 -1.28 8.62 5.45
C ILE A 46 -2.41 8.29 4.47
N LEU A 47 -3.44 9.14 4.39
CA LEU A 47 -4.53 8.98 3.42
C LEU A 47 -4.02 8.97 1.98
N PHE A 48 -3.13 9.91 1.64
CA PHE A 48 -2.53 9.99 0.32
C PHE A 48 -1.74 8.72 -0.02
N VAL A 49 -0.89 8.25 0.89
CA VAL A 49 -0.11 7.02 0.71
C VAL A 49 -1.00 5.81 0.45
N ILE A 50 -2.06 5.63 1.25
CA ILE A 50 -2.99 4.49 1.06
C ILE A 50 -3.73 4.61 -0.27
N LEU A 51 -4.15 5.81 -0.65
CA LEU A 51 -4.86 6.03 -1.91
C LEU A 51 -3.97 5.75 -3.11
N THR A 52 -2.71 6.24 -3.08
CA THR A 52 -1.72 5.94 -4.12
C THR A 52 -1.40 4.45 -4.17
N PHE A 53 -1.24 3.78 -3.02
CA PHE A 53 -1.02 2.33 -2.98
C PHE A 53 -2.13 1.56 -3.68
N TRP A 54 -3.40 1.86 -3.38
CA TRP A 54 -4.53 1.20 -4.04
C TRP A 54 -4.60 1.51 -5.54
N GLY A 55 -4.32 2.75 -5.95
CA GLY A 55 -4.28 3.13 -7.36
C GLY A 55 -3.19 2.38 -8.13
N LEU A 56 -1.99 2.26 -7.55
CA LEU A 56 -0.90 1.47 -8.13
C LEU A 56 -1.23 -0.03 -8.17
N LEU A 57 -1.87 -0.55 -7.13
CA LEU A 57 -2.30 -1.95 -7.09
C LEU A 57 -3.34 -2.25 -8.17
N GLU A 58 -4.31 -1.36 -8.39
CA GLU A 58 -5.33 -1.51 -9.43
C GLU A 58 -4.70 -1.48 -10.84
N LEU A 59 -3.76 -0.56 -11.07
CA LEU A 59 -2.98 -0.52 -12.31
C LEU A 59 -2.17 -1.81 -12.53
N ALA A 60 -1.48 -2.29 -11.50
CA ALA A 60 -0.71 -3.53 -11.57
C ALA A 60 -1.63 -4.73 -11.83
N GLN A 61 -2.78 -4.82 -11.16
CA GLN A 61 -3.77 -5.86 -11.38
C GLN A 61 -4.31 -5.85 -12.80
N LYS A 62 -4.58 -4.66 -13.37
CA LYS A 62 -5.01 -4.53 -14.76
C LYS A 62 -3.93 -5.01 -15.73
N ALA A 63 -2.67 -4.59 -15.54
CA ALA A 63 -1.56 -5.00 -16.39
C ALA A 63 -1.31 -6.52 -16.32
N VAL A 64 -1.38 -7.11 -15.13
CA VAL A 64 -1.27 -8.57 -14.94
C VAL A 64 -2.47 -9.30 -15.54
N GLY A 65 -3.69 -8.76 -15.40
CA GLY A 65 -4.89 -9.29 -16.03
C GLY A 65 -4.76 -9.35 -17.56
N GLU A 66 -4.33 -8.26 -18.19
CA GLU A 66 -4.09 -8.22 -19.65
C GLU A 66 -3.01 -9.23 -20.09
N LEU A 67 -1.95 -9.41 -19.29
CA LEU A 67 -0.93 -10.44 -19.54
C LEU A 67 -1.49 -11.87 -19.39
N MET A 68 -2.35 -12.08 -18.40
CA MET A 68 -3.02 -13.35 -18.10
C MET A 68 -4.15 -13.67 -19.07
N GLU A 69 -4.72 -12.69 -19.77
CA GLU A 69 -5.68 -12.90 -20.85
C GLU A 69 -5.01 -13.05 -22.22
N GLY A 70 -3.77 -12.54 -22.36
CA GLY A 70 -2.96 -12.66 -23.56
C GLY A 70 -2.59 -14.08 -23.98
N SER A 71 -1.81 -14.19 -25.06
CA SER A 71 -1.40 -15.47 -25.66
C SER A 71 -0.72 -16.38 -24.63
N TRP A 72 -0.84 -17.70 -24.84
CA TRP A 72 -0.30 -18.71 -23.92
C TRP A 72 1.19 -18.47 -23.60
N SER A 73 1.99 -18.04 -24.58
CA SER A 73 3.39 -17.67 -24.40
C SER A 73 3.61 -16.50 -23.42
N LYS A 74 2.78 -15.46 -23.45
CA LYS A 74 2.89 -14.30 -22.54
C LYS A 74 2.62 -14.70 -21.08
N ARG A 75 1.65 -15.61 -20.88
CA ARG A 75 1.31 -16.16 -19.55
C ARG A 75 2.47 -16.96 -18.96
N ILE A 76 3.10 -17.85 -19.75
CA ILE A 76 4.28 -18.60 -19.29
C ILE A 76 5.41 -17.64 -18.91
N ILE A 77 5.72 -16.66 -19.77
CA ILE A 77 6.83 -15.73 -19.52
C ILE A 77 6.61 -14.98 -18.21
N PHE A 78 5.39 -14.52 -17.93
CA PHE A 78 5.06 -13.87 -16.68
C PHE A 78 5.29 -14.78 -15.45
N ILE A 79 4.84 -16.04 -15.52
CA ILE A 79 5.05 -17.02 -14.44
C ILE A 79 6.54 -17.29 -14.22
N ILE A 80 7.32 -17.47 -15.30
CA ILE A 80 8.77 -17.67 -15.20
C ILE A 80 9.44 -16.46 -14.56
N VAL A 81 9.12 -15.24 -15.00
CA VAL A 81 9.66 -14.00 -14.43
C VAL A 81 9.31 -13.86 -12.95
N ALA A 82 8.07 -14.18 -12.56
CA ALA A 82 7.67 -14.15 -11.16
C ALA A 82 8.46 -15.16 -10.30
N ILE A 83 8.65 -16.38 -10.79
CA ILE A 83 9.46 -17.41 -10.09
C ILE A 83 10.91 -16.96 -9.96
N VAL A 84 11.50 -16.39 -11.03
CA VAL A 84 12.87 -15.87 -11.01
C VAL A 84 13.00 -14.71 -10.02
N MET A 85 12.04 -13.78 -9.97
CA MET A 85 12.03 -12.69 -8.99
C MET A 85 11.97 -13.20 -7.55
N ILE A 86 11.13 -14.22 -7.27
CA ILE A 86 11.04 -14.84 -5.94
C ILE A 86 12.36 -15.54 -5.58
N TYR A 87 12.98 -16.24 -6.53
CA TYR A 87 14.26 -16.90 -6.33
C TYR A 87 15.39 -15.90 -6.06
N LEU A 88 15.47 -14.84 -6.86
CA LEU A 88 16.44 -13.77 -6.68
C LEU A 88 16.25 -13.11 -5.32
N TYR A 89 15.02 -12.76 -4.94
CA TYR A 89 14.72 -12.23 -3.60
C TYR A 89 15.22 -13.15 -2.48
N LYS A 90 15.00 -14.46 -2.60
CA LYS A 90 15.48 -15.44 -1.62
C LYS A 90 17.01 -15.54 -1.59
N SER A 91 17.69 -15.32 -2.71
CA SER A 91 19.14 -15.43 -2.82
C SER A 91 19.88 -14.16 -2.42
N THR A 92 19.33 -12.98 -2.68
CA THR A 92 20.01 -11.69 -2.45
C THR A 92 19.40 -10.88 -1.30
N GLY A 93 18.22 -11.24 -0.80
CA GLY A 93 17.54 -10.58 0.32
C GLY A 93 17.12 -9.13 0.04
N ARG A 94 17.18 -8.67 -1.20
CA ARG A 94 16.85 -7.30 -1.61
C ARG A 94 16.08 -7.29 -2.93
N ILE A 95 15.08 -6.42 -2.98
CA ILE A 95 14.38 -5.97 -4.20
C ILE A 95 15.19 -4.82 -4.78
#